data_AF-A0A254NQR9-F1
#
_entry.id   AF-A0A254NQR9-F1
#
_cell.length_a   1.000
_cell.length_b   1.000
_cell.length_c   1.000
_cell.angle_alpha   90.00
_cell.angle_beta   90.00
_cell.angle_gamma   90.00
#
_symmetry.space_group_name_H-M   'P 1'
#
loop_
_entity.id
_entity.type
_entity.pdbx_description
1 polymer ?
#
loop_
_entity_poly.entity_id
_entity_poly.type
_entity_poly.pdbx_seq_one_letter_code
_entity_poly.pdbx_strand_id
1 'polypeptide(L)'
;MSDFGQENVRKFLLHFGLEAVKIPESDQKTPDFEVFYKQKKVFFCEEKTLEKDEKEGAYPDPTYNAISAHIHKATKQFKSLNPRHEFPNVLAFTNLDKGKDFYDLFITITGAAPIGNGEFLTIRSVGRIQKDLSDIDLFLWFDQDSFIDSLPNLNSMFKADLSTLLNIVKDK
;
A
#
# COMPACT_ATOMS: atom_id res chain seq x y z
N MET A 1 -1.64 15.87 -9.70
CA MET A 1 -2.35 15.34 -8.51
C MET A 1 -1.56 14.26 -7.78
N SER A 2 -0.65 13.52 -8.46
CA SER A 2 0.34 12.63 -7.79
C SER A 2 1.09 13.30 -6.65
N ASP A 3 1.39 14.60 -6.78
CA ASP A 3 2.08 15.36 -5.74
C ASP A 3 1.30 15.43 -4.41
N PHE A 4 -0.03 15.37 -4.44
CA PHE A 4 -0.85 15.39 -3.21
C PHE A 4 -0.69 14.10 -2.41
N GLY A 5 -0.88 12.93 -3.05
CA GLY A 5 -0.71 11.65 -2.38
C GLY A 5 0.72 11.44 -1.90
N GLN A 6 1.70 11.75 -2.75
CA GLN A 6 3.12 11.72 -2.39
C GLN A 6 3.43 12.61 -1.18
N GLU A 7 2.86 13.82 -1.11
CA GLU A 7 3.03 14.71 0.04
C GLU A 7 2.37 14.18 1.31
N ASN A 8 1.19 13.55 1.22
CA ASN A 8 0.55 12.92 2.38
C ASN A 8 1.41 11.81 2.97
N VAL A 9 1.94 10.94 2.12
CA VAL A 9 2.88 9.88 2.53
C VAL A 9 4.12 10.49 3.18
N ARG A 10 4.72 11.52 2.59
CA ARG A 10 5.90 12.20 3.17
C ARG A 10 5.61 12.76 4.56
N LYS A 11 4.48 13.47 4.73
CA LYS A 11 4.08 14.04 6.03
C LYS A 11 3.84 12.95 7.08
N PHE A 12 3.15 11.88 6.70
CA PHE A 12 2.91 10.74 7.58
C PHE A 12 4.22 10.11 8.04
N LEU A 13 5.13 9.82 7.12
CA LEU A 13 6.43 9.23 7.44
C LEU A 13 7.29 10.16 8.31
N LEU A 14 7.27 11.46 8.04
CA LEU A 14 7.99 12.45 8.83
C LEU A 14 7.53 12.50 10.30
N HIS A 15 6.25 12.24 10.56
CA HIS A 15 5.72 12.14 11.93
C HIS A 15 6.43 11.06 12.76
N PHE A 16 6.89 9.99 12.12
CA PHE A 16 7.66 8.91 12.74
C PHE A 16 9.18 9.14 12.69
N GLY A 17 9.62 10.34 12.30
CA GLY A 17 11.05 10.66 12.13
C GLY A 17 11.69 9.97 10.92
N LEU A 18 10.88 9.56 9.94
CA LEU A 18 11.34 8.95 8.70
C LEU A 18 11.43 10.00 7.60
N GLU A 19 12.52 9.95 6.85
CA GLU A 19 12.76 10.83 5.71
C GLU A 19 12.47 10.09 4.41
N ALA A 20 11.44 10.51 3.68
CA ALA A 20 11.15 10.01 2.35
C ALA A 20 11.88 10.85 1.29
N VAL A 21 12.86 10.24 0.62
CA VAL A 21 13.66 10.86 -0.44
C VAL A 21 13.10 10.40 -1.78
N LYS A 22 12.65 11.35 -2.62
CA LYS A 22 12.08 11.04 -3.94
C LYS A 22 13.15 10.45 -4.84
N ILE A 23 12.84 9.31 -5.46
CA ILE A 23 13.71 8.71 -6.46
C ILE A 23 13.55 9.52 -7.75
N PRO A 24 14.65 9.96 -8.40
CA PRO A 24 14.57 10.67 -9.66
C PRO A 24 13.85 9.87 -10.73
N GLU A 25 12.98 10.53 -11.49
CA GLU A 25 12.32 9.90 -12.62
C GLU A 25 13.34 9.46 -13.67
N SER A 26 13.12 8.28 -14.24
CA SER A 26 13.96 7.71 -15.30
C SER A 26 13.10 6.86 -16.23
N ASP A 27 13.68 6.36 -17.33
CA ASP A 27 13.01 5.42 -18.22
C ASP A 27 12.70 4.06 -17.54
N GLN A 28 13.27 3.82 -16.36
CA GLN A 28 12.98 2.64 -15.55
C GLN A 28 11.83 2.90 -14.59
N LYS A 29 11.01 1.87 -14.39
CA LYS A 29 9.92 1.90 -13.40
C LYS A 29 10.51 1.83 -12.00
N THR A 30 10.60 2.94 -11.29
CA THR A 30 11.08 3.00 -9.91
C THR A 30 9.92 3.18 -8.95
N PRO A 31 10.07 2.78 -7.67
CA PRO A 31 9.19 3.28 -6.63
C PRO A 31 9.39 4.79 -6.43
N ASP A 32 8.42 5.46 -5.81
CA ASP A 32 8.47 6.91 -5.59
C ASP A 32 9.55 7.33 -4.60
N PHE A 33 9.78 6.55 -3.55
CA PHE A 33 10.67 6.93 -2.44
C PHE A 33 11.62 5.83 -2.00
N GLU A 34 12.85 6.25 -1.65
CA GLU A 34 13.64 5.58 -0.63
C GLU A 34 13.37 6.24 0.72
N VAL A 35 13.09 5.44 1.76
CA VAL A 35 12.76 5.95 3.09
C VAL A 35 13.90 5.64 4.06
N PHE A 36 14.28 6.65 4.84
CA PHE A 36 15.42 6.59 5.75
C PHE A 36 15.01 6.87 7.19
N TYR A 37 15.63 6.16 8.15
CA TYR A 37 15.61 6.50 9.56
C TYR A 37 17.05 6.74 10.03
N LYS A 38 17.33 7.94 10.55
CA LYS A 38 18.69 8.33 10.99
C LYS A 38 19.77 8.00 9.93
N GLN A 39 19.53 8.41 8.68
CA GLN A 39 20.41 8.20 7.52
C GLN A 39 20.58 6.74 7.07
N LYS A 40 19.88 5.77 7.66
CA LYS A 40 19.85 4.39 7.19
C LYS A 40 18.59 4.14 6.40
N LYS A 41 18.72 3.61 5.18
CA LYS A 41 17.56 3.18 4.40
C LYS A 41 16.83 2.08 5.15
N VAL A 42 15.53 2.23 5.32
CA VAL A 42 14.67 1.33 6.07
C VAL A 42 13.64 0.62 5.19
N PHE A 43 13.17 1.23 4.11
CA PHE A 43 12.28 0.59 3.13
C PHE A 43 12.17 1.42 1.84
N PHE A 44 11.60 0.81 0.80
CA PHE A 44 11.08 1.52 -0.37
C PHE A 44 9.59 1.81 -0.19
N CYS A 45 9.13 2.97 -0.65
CA CYS A 45 7.71 3.33 -0.60
C CYS A 45 7.22 3.72 -1.99
N GLU A 46 6.09 3.15 -2.40
CA GLU A 46 5.35 3.57 -3.58
C GLU A 46 4.01 4.16 -3.16
N GLU A 47 3.63 5.30 -3.74
CA GLU A 47 2.31 5.89 -3.55
C GLU A 47 1.41 5.61 -4.76
N LYS A 48 0.14 5.31 -4.51
CA LYS A 48 -0.90 5.22 -5.53
C LYS A 48 -2.14 5.97 -5.11
N THR A 49 -2.44 7.05 -5.82
CA THR A 49 -3.70 7.78 -5.63
C THR A 49 -4.85 7.06 -6.34
N LEU A 50 -5.96 6.82 -5.62
CA LEU A 50 -7.23 6.35 -6.16
C LEU A 50 -8.14 7.55 -6.39
N GLU A 51 -8.36 7.90 -7.65
CA GLU A 51 -9.25 8.99 -8.04
C GLU A 51 -10.69 8.47 -8.25
N LYS A 52 -11.66 9.39 -8.16
CA LYS A 52 -13.06 9.09 -8.49
C LYS A 52 -13.15 8.74 -9.98
N ASP A 53 -13.69 7.57 -10.29
CA ASP A 53 -13.90 7.19 -11.68
C ASP A 53 -15.11 7.98 -12.22
N GLU A 54 -14.90 8.82 -13.24
CA GLU A 54 -15.98 9.59 -13.87
C GLU A 54 -16.88 8.72 -14.76
N LYS A 55 -16.50 7.45 -14.99
CA LYS A 55 -17.24 6.53 -15.85
C LYS A 55 -18.28 5.75 -15.06
N GLU A 56 -19.48 6.29 -14.97
CA GLU A 56 -20.68 5.54 -14.58
C GLU A 56 -21.05 4.53 -15.68
N GLY A 57 -20.89 3.24 -15.41
CA GLY A 57 -21.29 2.17 -16.33
C GLY A 57 -21.09 0.78 -15.73
N ALA A 58 -21.97 -0.16 -16.09
CA ALA A 58 -22.13 -1.50 -15.52
C ALA A 58 -20.94 -2.46 -15.78
N TYR A 59 -19.75 -2.11 -15.31
CA TYR A 59 -18.64 -3.05 -15.20
C TYR A 59 -18.73 -3.76 -13.84
N PRO A 60 -18.65 -5.11 -13.81
CA PRO A 60 -18.51 -5.80 -12.55
C PRO A 60 -17.15 -5.41 -11.94
N ASP A 61 -17.26 -4.71 -10.81
CA ASP A 61 -16.23 -4.55 -9.79
C ASP A 61 -15.03 -3.63 -10.11
N PRO A 62 -15.27 -2.35 -10.43
CA PRO A 62 -14.21 -1.40 -10.80
C PRO A 62 -13.21 -1.15 -9.65
N THR A 63 -13.66 -1.18 -8.39
CA THR A 63 -12.83 -0.88 -7.21
C THR A 63 -11.71 -1.90 -7.02
N TYR A 64 -12.00 -3.19 -6.91
CA TYR A 64 -10.95 -4.19 -6.70
C TYR A 64 -10.03 -4.33 -7.91
N ASN A 65 -10.55 -4.10 -9.12
CA ASN A 65 -9.73 -4.09 -10.32
C ASN A 65 -8.73 -2.93 -10.32
N ALA A 66 -9.14 -1.74 -9.86
CA ALA A 66 -8.26 -0.59 -9.70
C ALA A 66 -7.15 -0.88 -8.67
N ILE A 67 -7.51 -1.32 -7.47
CA ILE A 67 -6.55 -1.66 -6.40
C ILE A 67 -5.58 -2.76 -6.89
N SER A 68 -6.10 -3.83 -7.51
CA SER A 68 -5.27 -4.90 -8.07
C SER A 68 -4.30 -4.41 -9.15
N ALA A 69 -4.74 -3.51 -10.03
CA ALA A 69 -3.88 -2.93 -11.06
C ALA A 69 -2.78 -2.06 -10.46
N HIS A 70 -3.08 -1.32 -9.39
CA HIS A 70 -2.11 -0.53 -8.65
C HIS A 70 -1.06 -1.41 -7.96
N ILE A 71 -1.51 -2.48 -7.29
CA ILE A 71 -0.62 -3.50 -6.69
C ILE A 71 0.33 -4.05 -7.75
N HIS A 72 -0.20 -4.51 -8.89
CA HIS A 72 0.63 -5.07 -9.97
C HIS A 72 1.63 -4.09 -10.59
N LYS A 73 1.31 -2.79 -10.61
CA LYS A 73 2.25 -1.75 -11.05
C LYS A 73 3.35 -1.52 -10.02
N ALA A 74 2.96 -1.38 -8.75
CA ALA A 74 3.88 -1.17 -7.63
C ALA A 74 4.89 -2.32 -7.51
N THR A 75 4.46 -3.57 -7.66
CA THR A 75 5.39 -4.72 -7.59
C THR A 75 6.46 -4.70 -8.67
N LYS A 76 6.13 -4.26 -9.89
CA LYS A 76 7.12 -4.07 -10.95
C LYS A 76 8.11 -2.96 -10.62
N GLN A 77 7.64 -1.90 -9.97
CA GLN A 77 8.49 -0.80 -9.50
C GLN A 77 9.43 -1.28 -8.39
N PHE A 78 8.92 -1.99 -7.38
CA PHE A 78 9.77 -2.55 -6.32
C PHE A 78 10.79 -3.54 -6.88
N LYS A 79 10.41 -4.46 -7.76
CA LYS A 79 11.33 -5.44 -8.36
C LYS A 79 12.47 -4.80 -9.15
N SER A 80 12.31 -3.59 -9.67
CA SER A 80 13.38 -2.93 -10.45
C SER A 80 14.54 -2.47 -9.56
N LEU A 81 14.25 -1.96 -8.35
CA LEU A 81 15.24 -1.43 -7.42
C LEU A 81 15.53 -2.35 -6.23
N ASN A 82 14.66 -3.32 -5.97
CA ASN A 82 14.75 -4.26 -4.86
C ASN A 82 14.49 -5.72 -5.33
N PRO A 83 15.19 -6.22 -6.36
CA PRO A 83 14.90 -7.53 -6.97
C PRO A 83 15.14 -8.73 -6.05
N ARG A 84 15.92 -8.53 -4.98
CA ARG A 84 16.22 -9.55 -3.97
C ARG A 84 15.41 -9.37 -2.68
N HIS A 85 14.54 -8.36 -2.63
CA HIS A 85 13.71 -8.04 -1.47
C HIS A 85 14.55 -7.87 -0.18
N GLU A 86 15.68 -7.18 -0.29
CA GLU A 86 16.62 -6.95 0.83
C GLU A 86 16.10 -5.89 1.82
N PHE A 87 15.24 -4.98 1.33
CA PHE A 87 14.54 -3.99 2.14
C PHE A 87 13.02 -4.24 2.06
N PRO A 88 12.24 -3.85 3.08
CA PRO A 88 10.79 -3.87 2.97
C PRO A 88 10.28 -2.96 1.85
N ASN A 89 9.14 -3.33 1.27
CA ASN A 89 8.40 -2.56 0.28
C ASN A 89 7.04 -2.17 0.87
N VAL A 90 6.80 -0.86 0.98
CA VAL A 90 5.57 -0.28 1.53
C VAL A 90 4.75 0.32 0.39
N LEU A 91 3.49 -0.09 0.26
CA LEU A 91 2.55 0.49 -0.71
C LEU A 91 1.54 1.37 0.01
N ALA A 92 1.56 2.66 -0.28
CA ALA A 92 0.59 3.62 0.24
C ALA A 92 -0.50 3.92 -0.80
N PHE A 93 -1.75 3.87 -0.36
CA PHE A 93 -2.89 4.31 -1.15
C PHE A 93 -3.44 5.62 -0.61
N THR A 94 -3.56 6.62 -1.49
CA THR A 94 -4.28 7.86 -1.19
C THR A 94 -5.64 7.83 -1.87
N ASN A 95 -6.70 7.58 -1.11
CA ASN A 95 -8.04 7.49 -1.62
C ASN A 95 -8.72 8.87 -1.67
N LEU A 96 -9.07 9.31 -2.88
CA LEU A 96 -9.86 10.51 -3.14
C LEU A 96 -11.30 10.17 -3.56
N ASP A 97 -11.62 8.88 -3.69
CA ASP A 97 -12.95 8.40 -4.04
C ASP A 97 -13.75 8.01 -2.79
N LYS A 98 -14.83 8.75 -2.52
CA LYS A 98 -15.73 8.49 -1.38
C LYS A 98 -16.49 7.16 -1.48
N GLY A 99 -16.51 6.53 -2.66
CA GLY A 99 -17.09 5.22 -2.87
C GLY A 99 -16.16 4.05 -2.55
N LYS A 100 -14.92 4.31 -2.13
CA LYS A 100 -13.93 3.31 -1.75
C LYS A 100 -13.49 3.50 -0.30
N ASP A 101 -13.12 2.43 0.38
CA ASP A 101 -12.60 2.49 1.74
C ASP A 101 -11.49 1.45 2.01
N PHE A 102 -11.00 1.43 3.25
CA PHE A 102 -9.98 0.48 3.69
C PHE A 102 -10.43 -0.99 3.61
N TYR A 103 -11.73 -1.29 3.76
CA TYR A 103 -12.24 -2.65 3.64
C TYR A 103 -12.17 -3.15 2.20
N ASP A 104 -12.28 -2.27 1.20
CA ASP A 104 -12.04 -2.65 -0.19
C ASP A 104 -10.61 -3.16 -0.41
N LEU A 105 -9.62 -2.50 0.19
CA LEU A 105 -8.24 -2.98 0.19
C LEU A 105 -8.15 -4.34 0.91
N PHE A 106 -8.70 -4.44 2.12
CA PHE A 106 -8.67 -5.68 2.90
C PHE A 106 -9.24 -6.85 2.11
N ILE A 107 -10.43 -6.69 1.51
CA ILE A 107 -11.09 -7.71 0.69
C ILE A 107 -10.27 -8.02 -0.55
N THR A 108 -9.69 -7.01 -1.21
CA THR A 108 -8.84 -7.21 -2.40
C THR A 108 -7.66 -8.13 -2.10
N ILE A 109 -6.98 -7.90 -0.98
CA ILE A 109 -5.73 -8.61 -0.68
C ILE A 109 -5.95 -9.93 0.06
N THR A 110 -7.02 -10.07 0.83
CA THR A 110 -7.31 -11.29 1.61
C THR A 110 -8.30 -12.21 0.92
N GLY A 111 -9.16 -11.67 0.05
CA GLY A 111 -10.31 -12.38 -0.51
C GLY A 111 -11.41 -12.65 0.53
N ALA A 112 -11.30 -12.08 1.73
CA ALA A 112 -12.20 -12.32 2.84
C ALA A 112 -12.90 -11.05 3.29
N ALA A 113 -14.14 -11.18 3.74
CA ALA A 113 -14.93 -10.11 4.34
C ALA A 113 -15.26 -10.44 5.81
N PRO A 114 -15.25 -9.45 6.72
CA PRO A 114 -15.66 -9.67 8.10
C PRO A 114 -17.18 -9.95 8.15
N ILE A 115 -17.58 -10.95 8.93
CA ILE A 115 -19.00 -11.36 9.08
C ILE A 115 -19.54 -11.16 10.51
N GLY A 116 -18.79 -10.47 11.37
CA GLY A 116 -19.12 -10.24 12.78
C GLY A 116 -18.37 -11.20 13.72
N ASN A 117 -18.33 -10.88 15.02
CA ASN A 117 -17.66 -11.68 16.07
C ASN A 117 -16.18 -12.01 15.84
N GLY A 118 -15.48 -11.24 15.00
CA GLY A 118 -14.08 -11.51 14.64
C GLY A 118 -13.91 -12.61 13.58
N GLU A 119 -15.00 -13.14 13.02
CA GLU A 119 -14.95 -14.14 11.96
C GLU A 119 -14.86 -13.49 10.57
N PHE A 120 -14.22 -14.21 9.65
CA PHE A 120 -14.04 -13.82 8.26
C PHE A 120 -14.63 -14.88 7.34
N LEU A 121 -15.37 -14.43 6.33
CA LEU A 121 -15.88 -15.26 5.24
C LEU A 121 -15.03 -15.04 4.00
N THR A 122 -14.43 -16.11 3.47
CA THR A 122 -13.81 -16.06 2.14
C THR A 122 -14.88 -15.85 1.08
N ILE A 123 -14.90 -14.67 0.48
CA ILE A 123 -15.89 -14.29 -0.54
C ILE A 123 -15.33 -14.37 -1.95
N ARG A 124 -14.01 -14.44 -2.11
CA ARG A 124 -13.35 -14.56 -3.42
C ARG A 124 -11.94 -15.14 -3.32
N SER A 125 -11.42 -15.60 -4.46
CA SER A 125 -9.99 -15.88 -4.60
C SER A 125 -9.22 -14.60 -4.94
N VAL A 126 -8.07 -14.42 -4.29
CA VAL A 126 -7.11 -13.32 -4.53
C VAL A 126 -6.32 -13.56 -5.84
N GLY A 127 -6.20 -14.82 -6.27
CA GLY A 127 -5.63 -15.34 -7.51
C GLY A 127 -4.66 -14.43 -8.29
N ARG A 128 -5.19 -13.44 -9.02
CA ARG A 128 -4.46 -12.58 -9.97
C ARG A 128 -3.29 -11.82 -9.34
N ILE A 129 -3.42 -11.38 -8.09
CA ILE A 129 -2.39 -10.59 -7.40
C ILE A 129 -1.62 -11.41 -6.36
N GLN A 130 -1.93 -12.70 -6.19
CA GLN A 130 -1.33 -13.53 -5.13
C GLN A 130 0.21 -13.49 -5.13
N LYS A 131 0.81 -13.54 -6.33
CA LYS A 131 2.27 -13.46 -6.51
C LYS A 131 2.83 -12.06 -6.36
N ASP A 132 2.01 -11.04 -6.55
CA ASP A 132 2.40 -9.65 -6.37
C ASP A 132 2.43 -9.30 -4.86
N LEU A 133 1.49 -9.85 -4.08
CA LEU A 133 1.42 -9.59 -2.64
C LEU A 133 2.69 -10.01 -1.89
N SER A 134 3.43 -11.02 -2.35
CA SER A 134 4.69 -11.41 -1.71
C SER A 134 5.80 -10.36 -1.82
N ASP A 135 5.68 -9.41 -2.75
CA ASP A 135 6.64 -8.32 -2.92
C ASP A 135 6.26 -7.06 -2.12
N ILE A 136 5.17 -7.09 -1.36
CA ILE A 136 4.69 -5.96 -0.55
C ILE A 136 4.56 -6.39 0.90
N ASP A 137 5.17 -5.63 1.79
CA ASP A 137 5.28 -5.96 3.22
C ASP A 137 4.26 -5.24 4.08
N LEU A 138 3.84 -4.06 3.64
CA LEU A 138 2.88 -3.23 4.34
C LEU A 138 2.08 -2.39 3.36
N PHE A 139 0.77 -2.36 3.60
CA PHE A 139 -0.12 -1.42 2.95
C PHE A 139 -0.47 -0.29 3.93
N LEU A 140 -0.40 0.95 3.47
CA LEU A 140 -0.90 2.12 4.17
C LEU A 140 -2.12 2.65 3.43
N TRP A 141 -3.18 3.02 4.16
CA TRP A 141 -4.38 3.60 3.56
C TRP A 141 -4.67 4.98 4.13
N PHE A 142 -4.82 5.94 3.23
CA PHE A 142 -5.20 7.30 3.53
C PHE A 142 -6.53 7.60 2.84
N ASP A 143 -7.46 8.23 3.54
CA ASP A 143 -8.59 8.90 2.91
C ASP A 143 -8.31 10.39 2.90
N GLN A 144 -8.24 10.97 1.69
CA GLN A 144 -7.77 12.33 1.47
C GLN A 144 -6.38 12.53 2.11
N ASP A 145 -6.25 13.40 3.10
CA ASP A 145 -5.01 13.69 3.83
C ASP A 145 -4.87 12.94 5.17
N SER A 146 -5.86 12.11 5.51
CA SER A 146 -5.95 11.45 6.81
C SER A 146 -5.51 9.99 6.70
N PHE A 147 -4.53 9.60 7.52
CA PHE A 147 -4.20 8.19 7.70
C PHE A 147 -5.35 7.47 8.40
N ILE A 148 -5.81 6.37 7.81
CA ILE A 148 -6.95 5.60 8.32
C ILE A 148 -6.46 4.36 9.04
N ASP A 149 -5.73 3.51 8.33
CA ASP A 149 -5.23 2.26 8.86
C ASP A 149 -4.09 1.72 7.99
N SER A 150 -3.48 0.65 8.48
CA SER A 150 -2.47 -0.10 7.77
C SER A 150 -2.75 -1.58 7.83
N LEU A 151 -2.25 -2.30 6.83
CA LEU A 151 -2.45 -3.73 6.72
C LEU A 151 -1.10 -4.41 6.46
N PRO A 152 -0.47 -5.00 7.49
CA PRO A 152 0.80 -5.70 7.30
C PRO A 152 0.55 -7.01 6.55
N ASN A 153 1.46 -7.33 5.63
CA ASN A 153 1.47 -8.67 5.04
C ASN A 153 1.89 -9.68 6.12
N LEU A 154 0.99 -10.60 6.44
CA LEU A 154 1.18 -11.57 7.53
C LEU A 154 2.38 -12.50 7.31
N ASN A 155 2.78 -12.71 6.05
CA ASN A 155 3.91 -13.56 5.68
C ASN A 155 5.22 -12.77 5.49
N SER A 156 5.20 -11.45 5.70
CA SER A 156 6.41 -10.63 5.57
C SER A 156 7.39 -10.90 6.71
N MET A 157 8.64 -11.16 6.37
CA MET A 157 9.74 -11.25 7.33
C MET A 157 10.05 -9.90 8.00
N PHE A 158 9.62 -8.78 7.40
CA PHE A 158 9.84 -7.42 7.90
C PHE A 158 8.72 -6.92 8.82
N LYS A 159 7.67 -7.72 9.05
CA LYS A 159 6.48 -7.32 9.80
C LYS A 159 6.80 -6.69 11.16
N ALA A 160 7.68 -7.32 11.95
CA ALA A 160 8.01 -6.84 13.29
C ALA A 160 8.76 -5.50 13.25
N ASP A 161 9.70 -5.35 12.33
CA ASP A 161 10.49 -4.14 12.15
C ASP A 161 9.60 -2.97 11.70
N LEU A 162 8.75 -3.20 10.70
CA LEU A 162 7.80 -2.20 10.20
C LEU A 162 6.77 -1.79 11.27
N SER A 163 6.27 -2.77 12.04
CA SER A 163 5.32 -2.50 13.13
C SER A 163 5.96 -1.63 14.21
N THR A 164 7.22 -1.91 14.56
CA THR A 164 7.98 -1.12 15.54
C THR A 164 8.27 0.28 15.01
N LEU A 165 8.72 0.37 13.75
CA LEU A 165 9.16 1.62 13.13
C LEU A 165 8.04 2.65 12.98
N LEU A 166 6.85 2.19 12.60
CA LEU A 166 5.68 3.04 12.37
C LEU A 166 4.71 3.03 13.57
N ASN A 167 5.10 2.43 14.69
CA ASN A 167 4.25 2.23 15.86
C ASN A 167 2.88 1.60 15.51
N ILE A 168 2.87 0.71 14.52
CA ILE A 168 1.70 -0.07 14.10
C ILE A 168 1.64 -1.29 15.01
N VAL A 169 1.40 -1.08 16.29
CA VAL A 169 1.04 -2.16 17.21
C VAL A 169 -0.45 -2.02 17.47
N LYS A 170 -1.25 -2.91 16.87
CA LYS A 170 -2.60 -3.17 17.38
C LYS A 170 -2.43 -4.10 18.57
N ASP A 171 -2.53 -3.53 19.76
CA ASP A 171 -2.69 -4.33 20.98
C ASP A 171 -3.99 -5.16 20.85
N LYS A 172 -3.78 -6.47 20.71
CA LYS A 172 -4.72 -7.61 20.86
C LYS A 172 -5.76 -7.86 19.78
#